data_AF-A0A349DPY7-F1
#
_entry.id   AF-A0A349DPY7-F1
#
_cell.length_a   1.000
_cell.length_b   1.000
_cell.length_c   1.000
_cell.angle_alpha   90.00
_cell.angle_beta   90.00
_cell.angle_gamma   90.00
#
_symmetry.space_group_name_H-M   'P 1'
#
loop_
_entity.id
_entity.type
_entity.pdbx_description
1 polymer ?
#
loop_
_entity_poly.entity_id
_entity_poly.type
_entity_poly.pdbx_seq_one_letter_code
_entity_poly.pdbx_strand_id
1 'polypeptide(L)' 'VKQLKASKDQSEAEGLFKTASSQLDKLARKNVIHKNNAANQKSKLSKMVKALG' A
#
# COMPACT_ATOMS: atom_id res chain seq x y z
N VAL A 1 -6.81 -1.91 7.10
CA VAL A 1 -5.36 -1.86 7.42
C VAL A 1 -4.89 -3.08 8.23
N LYS A 2 -5.66 -3.57 9.22
CA LYS A 2 -5.33 -4.82 9.95
C LYS A 2 -5.27 -6.09 9.07
N GLN A 3 -6.05 -6.17 7.99
CA GLN A 3 -6.14 -7.39 7.16
C GLN A 3 -4.91 -7.63 6.26
N LEU A 4 -4.24 -6.57 5.77
CA LEU A 4 -2.99 -6.69 5.00
C LEU A 4 -1.80 -7.19 5.84
N LYS A 5 -1.86 -7.07 7.17
CA LYS A 5 -0.88 -7.66 8.08
C LYS A 5 -1.18 -9.13 8.44
N ALA A 6 -2.37 -9.63 8.07
CA ALA A 6 -2.87 -10.93 8.49
C ALA A 6 -2.91 -11.97 7.35
N SER A 7 -3.04 -11.54 6.07
CA SER A 7 -2.95 -12.46 4.93
C SER A 7 -1.50 -12.94 4.74
N LYS A 8 -1.34 -14.26 4.75
CA LYS A 8 -0.08 -15.01 4.60
C LYS A 8 0.27 -15.33 3.15
N ASP A 9 -0.53 -14.87 2.19
CA ASP A 9 -0.40 -15.20 0.78
C ASP A 9 0.14 -14.02 -0.04
N GLN A 10 1.32 -14.22 -0.63
CA GLN A 10 2.03 -13.26 -1.47
C GLN A 10 1.17 -12.75 -2.65
N SER A 11 0.37 -13.63 -3.25
CA SER A 11 -0.54 -13.31 -4.36
C SER A 11 -1.66 -12.34 -3.95
N GLU A 12 -2.24 -12.52 -2.75
CA GLU A 12 -3.28 -11.62 -2.24
C GLU A 12 -2.69 -10.25 -1.85
N ALA A 13 -1.47 -10.25 -1.31
CA ALA A 13 -0.77 -9.03 -0.92
C ALA A 13 -0.49 -8.11 -2.12
N GLU A 14 -0.14 -8.66 -3.28
CA GLU A 14 0.07 -7.88 -4.52
C GLU A 14 -1.23 -7.26 -5.05
N GLY A 15 -2.34 -8.02 -5.04
CA GLY A 15 -3.65 -7.52 -5.46
C GLY A 15 -4.18 -6.39 -4.57
N LEU A 16 -4.04 -6.56 -3.26
CA LEU A 16 -4.40 -5.54 -2.27
C LEU A 16 -3.47 -4.33 -2.34
N PHE A 17 -2.17 -4.53 -2.62
CA PHE A 17 -1.20 -3.46 -2.79
C PHE A 17 -1.54 -2.56 -3.98
N LYS A 18 -1.96 -3.13 -5.12
CA LYS A 18 -2.36 -2.38 -6.31
C LYS A 18 -3.56 -1.47 -6.01
N THR A 19 -4.55 -2.00 -5.30
CA THR A 19 -5.77 -1.27 -4.90
C THR A 19 -5.45 -0.16 -3.89
N ALA A 20 -4.69 -0.48 -2.84
CA ALA A 20 -4.27 0.49 -1.83
C ALA A 20 -3.39 1.61 -2.43
N SER A 21 -2.50 1.27 -3.35
CA SER A 21 -1.68 2.24 -4.08
C SER A 21 -2.52 3.23 -4.88
N SER A 22 -3.55 2.76 -5.59
CA SER A 22 -4.48 3.63 -6.33
C SER A 22 -5.27 4.56 -5.40
N GLN A 23 -5.70 4.06 -4.25
CA GLN A 23 -6.41 4.85 -3.24
C GLN A 23 -5.52 5.94 -2.64
N LEU A 24 -4.27 5.61 -2.29
CA LEU A 24 -3.30 6.58 -1.77
C LEU A 24 -3.00 7.68 -2.79
N ASP A 25 -2.85 7.33 -4.06
CA ASP A 25 -2.62 8.31 -5.12
C ASP A 25 -3.85 9.22 -5.32
N LYS A 26 -5.07 8.69 -5.23
CA LYS A 26 -6.30 9.48 -5.29
C LYS A 26 -6.40 10.47 -4.13
N LEU A 27 -6.03 10.06 -2.92
CA LEU A 27 -6.02 10.94 -1.73
C LEU A 27 -4.94 12.02 -1.84
N ALA A 28 -3.79 11.69 -2.43
CA ALA A 28 -2.73 12.67 -2.68
C ALA A 28 -3.13 13.72 -3.72
N ARG A 29 -3.80 13.31 -4.80
CA ARG A 29 -4.33 14.24 -5.83
C ARG A 29 -5.39 15.19 -5.29
N LYS A 30 -6.18 14.74 -4.31
CA LYS A 30 -7.18 15.56 -3.60
C LYS A 30 -6.58 16.44 -2.50
N ASN A 31 -5.25 16.49 -2.36
CA ASN A 31 -4.52 17.21 -1.30
C ASN A 31 -4.90 16.80 0.13
N VAL A 32 -5.52 15.63 0.32
CA VAL A 32 -5.88 15.10 1.65
C VAL A 32 -4.65 14.60 2.40
N ILE A 33 -3.68 14.05 1.64
CA ILE A 33 -2.36 13.66 2.15
C ILE A 33 -1.28 14.27 1.27
N HIS A 34 -0.15 14.68 1.87
CA HIS A 34 0.99 15.17 1.10
C HIS A 34 1.57 14.07 0.20
N LYS A 35 2.03 14.43 -1.01
CA LYS A 35 2.63 13.49 -1.99
C LYS A 35 3.77 12.65 -1.39
N ASN A 36 4.59 13.24 -0.53
CA ASN A 36 5.68 12.52 0.16
C ASN A 36 5.14 11.49 1.17
N ASN A 37 4.02 11.79 1.85
CA ASN A 37 3.40 10.85 2.79
C ASN A 37 2.76 9.66 2.06
N ALA A 38 2.12 9.91 0.91
CA ALA A 38 1.61 8.85 0.04
C ALA A 38 2.75 7.95 -0.47
N ALA A 39 3.85 8.53 -0.95
CA ALA A 39 5.04 7.79 -1.38
C ALA A 39 5.67 6.97 -0.24
N ASN A 40 5.77 7.54 0.96
CA ASN A 40 6.29 6.86 2.15
C ASN A 40 5.43 5.64 2.53
N GLN A 41 4.10 5.76 2.48
CA GLN A 41 3.19 4.64 2.76
C GLN A 41 3.29 3.56 1.68
N LYS A 42 3.38 3.94 0.40
CA LYS A 42 3.63 3.02 -0.72
C LYS A 42 4.92 2.22 -0.55
N SER A 43 6.01 2.91 -0.18
CA SER A 43 7.31 2.27 0.07
C SER A 43 7.24 1.25 1.21
N LYS A 44 6.56 1.59 2.32
CA LYS A 44 6.37 0.67 3.45
C LYS A 44 5.57 -0.57 3.07
N LEU A 45 4.48 -0.39 2.33
CA LEU A 45 3.65 -1.51 1.88
C LEU A 45 4.39 -2.39 0.86
N SER A 46 5.14 -1.79 -0.08
CA SER A 46 5.98 -2.54 -1.02
C SER A 46 7.06 -3.36 -0.31
N LYS A 47 7.69 -2.83 0.74
CA LYS A 47 8.66 -3.57 1.56
C LYS A 47 8.02 -4.77 2.27
N MET A 48 6.80 -4.61 2.77
CA MET A 48 6.07 -5.74 3.40
C MET A 48 5.73 -6.83 2.40
N VAL A 49 5.25 -6.48 1.19
CA VAL A 49 4.98 -7.46 0.13
C VAL A 49 6.27 -8.17 -0.31
N LYS A 50 7.38 -7.44 -0.44
CA LYS A 50 8.70 -8.03 -0.76
C LYS A 50 9.26 -8.92 0.35
N ALA A 51 8.96 -8.62 1.61
CA ALA A 51 9.42 -9.42 2.76
C ALA A 51 8.57 -10.69 2.98
N LEU A 52 7.45 -10.83 2.26
CA LEU A 52 6.63 -12.05 2.21
C LEU A 52 7.06 -13.01 1.10
N GLY A 53 8.10 -12.66 0.33
CA GLY A 53 8.70 -13.50 -0.73
C GLY A 53 9.98 -14.19 -0.28
#